data_AF-A0A3F3H3K4-F1
#
_entry.id   AF-A0A3F3H3K4-F1
#
_cell.length_a   1.000
_cell.length_b   1.000
_cell.length_c   1.000
_cell.angle_alpha   90.00
_cell.angle_beta   90.00
_cell.angle_gamma   90.00
#
_symmetry.space_group_name_H-M   'P 1'
#
loop_
_entity.id
_entity.type
_entity.pdbx_description
1 polymer ?
#
loop_
_entity_poly.entity_id
_entity_poly.type
_entity_poly.pdbx_seq_one_letter_code
_entity_poly.pdbx_strand_id
1 'polypeptide(L)'
;MNKREILREYFTGCNGWTLENIEQLKRAGFNNRFAEENCNLWEEIHRTLDPYVATLPPEIVQMQHDHYKHRKPFGEYYNIVAPTAVIQEVNNELNRLAKSIEQPERIKQVS
;
A
#
# COMPACT_ATOMS: atom_id res chain seq x y z
N MET A 1 -7.77 -2.40 8.98
CA MET A 1 -7.02 -3.22 8.02
C MET A 1 -5.70 -3.58 8.65
N ASN A 2 -5.32 -4.85 8.60
CA ASN A 2 -3.98 -5.24 9.01
C ASN A 2 -2.95 -4.83 7.93
N LYS A 3 -1.66 -4.79 8.30
CA LYS A 3 -0.57 -4.37 7.38
C LYS A 3 -0.55 -5.17 6.07
N ARG A 4 -0.91 -6.45 6.09
CA ARG A 4 -0.90 -7.32 4.91
C ARG A 4 -2.01 -6.95 3.95
N GLU A 5 -3.18 -6.60 4.48
CA GLU A 5 -4.29 -6.07 3.68
C GLU A 5 -3.92 -4.73 3.05
N ILE A 6 -3.34 -3.81 3.82
CA ILE A 6 -2.90 -2.51 3.28
C ILE A 6 -1.95 -2.71 2.09
N LEU A 7 -0.88 -3.49 2.27
CA LEU A 7 0.09 -3.73 1.20
C LEU A 7 -0.53 -4.49 0.03
N ARG A 8 -1.44 -5.43 0.29
CA ARG A 8 -2.18 -6.13 -0.77
C ARG A 8 -2.99 -5.14 -1.60
N GLU A 9 -3.86 -4.36 -0.97
CA GLU A 9 -4.74 -3.44 -1.69
C GLU A 9 -3.95 -2.34 -2.41
N TYR A 10 -2.85 -1.87 -1.82
CA TYR A 10 -1.93 -0.91 -2.45
C TYR A 10 -1.30 -1.47 -3.73
N PHE A 11 -0.63 -2.63 -3.66
CA PHE A 11 0.09 -3.21 -4.80
C PHE A 11 -0.81 -3.90 -5.83
N THR A 12 -2.03 -4.28 -5.47
CA THR A 12 -2.99 -4.86 -6.43
C THR A 12 -3.84 -3.81 -7.14
N GLY A 13 -3.74 -2.56 -6.70
CA GLY A 13 -4.50 -1.45 -7.26
C GLY A 13 -5.97 -1.57 -6.88
N CYS A 14 -6.35 -0.99 -5.75
CA CYS A 14 -7.74 -0.65 -5.50
C CYS A 14 -8.14 0.47 -6.49
N ASN A 15 -8.62 0.06 -7.68
CA ASN A 15 -9.44 0.77 -8.68
C ASN A 15 -9.53 2.31 -8.61
N GLY A 16 -8.39 3.02 -8.71
CA GLY A 16 -8.40 4.48 -8.93
C GLY A 16 -8.23 5.37 -7.70
N TRP A 17 -7.69 4.88 -6.58
CA TRP A 17 -7.32 5.73 -5.44
C TRP A 17 -5.97 6.45 -5.59
N THR A 18 -5.70 7.07 -6.74
CA THR A 18 -4.52 7.94 -6.85
C THR A 18 -4.69 9.18 -5.98
N LEU A 19 -3.59 9.80 -5.53
CA LEU A 19 -3.66 11.09 -4.81
C LEU A 19 -4.45 12.14 -5.59
N GLU A 20 -4.31 12.16 -6.92
CA GLU A 20 -5.10 13.04 -7.79
C GLU A 20 -6.61 12.75 -7.68
N ASN A 21 -7.03 11.49 -7.80
CA ASN A 21 -8.44 11.12 -7.71
C ASN A 21 -9.00 11.37 -6.31
N ILE A 22 -8.20 11.16 -5.26
CA ILE A 22 -8.51 11.49 -3.87
C ILE A 22 -8.78 13.00 -3.73
N GLU A 23 -7.89 13.85 -4.26
CA GLU A 23 -8.08 15.30 -4.23
C GLU A 23 -9.35 15.72 -4.98
N GLN A 24 -9.64 15.13 -6.14
CA GLN A 24 -10.85 15.39 -6.90
C GLN A 24 -12.12 15.02 -6.10
N LEU A 25 -12.13 13.85 -5.44
CA LEU A 25 -13.23 13.42 -4.58
C LEU A 25 -13.42 14.37 -3.39
N LYS A 26 -12.34 14.81 -2.75
CA LYS A 26 -12.39 15.78 -1.65
C LYS A 26 -12.99 17.11 -2.09
N ARG A 27 -12.62 17.61 -3.27
CA ARG A 27 -13.18 18.86 -3.84
C ARG A 27 -14.67 18.74 -4.17
N ALA A 28 -15.11 17.57 -4.63
CA ALA A 28 -16.53 17.30 -4.89
C ALA A 28 -17.37 17.24 -3.60
N GLY A 29 -16.72 17.02 -2.45
CA GLY A 29 -17.37 16.89 -1.16
C GLY A 29 -17.92 15.48 -0.92
N PHE A 30 -18.08 15.12 0.36
CA PHE A 30 -18.61 13.82 0.77
C PHE A 30 -20.04 13.93 1.26
N ASN A 31 -20.89 13.04 0.76
CA ASN A 31 -22.30 12.95 1.20
C ASN A 31 -22.46 12.14 2.49
N ASN A 32 -21.40 11.48 2.97
CA ASN A 32 -21.41 10.74 4.22
C ASN A 32 -19.99 10.59 4.80
N ARG A 33 -19.92 10.48 6.12
CA ARG A 33 -18.67 10.32 6.89
C ARG A 33 -17.89 9.05 6.53
N PHE A 34 -18.58 7.98 6.11
CA PHE A 34 -17.91 6.73 5.73
C PHE A 34 -17.04 6.91 4.49
N ALA A 35 -17.53 7.63 3.48
CA ALA A 35 -16.80 7.94 2.25
C ALA A 35 -15.60 8.85 2.54
N GLU A 36 -15.79 9.85 3.41
CA GLU A 36 -14.72 10.74 3.86
C GLU A 36 -13.61 9.99 4.61
N GLU A 37 -13.97 9.15 5.59
CA GLU A 37 -13.01 8.34 6.36
C GLU A 37 -12.21 7.39 5.48
N ASN A 38 -12.86 6.74 4.52
CA ASN A 38 -12.16 5.85 3.58
C ASN A 38 -11.23 6.64 2.65
N CYS A 39 -11.66 7.82 2.19
CA CYS A 39 -10.83 8.68 1.34
C CYS A 39 -9.58 9.16 2.09
N ASN A 40 -9.75 9.60 3.35
CA ASN A 40 -8.62 9.99 4.20
C ASN A 40 -7.67 8.82 4.48
N LEU A 41 -8.18 7.61 4.69
CA LEU A 41 -7.33 6.41 4.84
C LEU A 41 -6.49 6.16 3.58
N TRP A 42 -7.11 6.22 2.40
CA TRP A 42 -6.38 6.00 1.14
C TRP A 42 -5.34 7.08 0.87
N GLU A 43 -5.63 8.33 1.22
CA GLU A 43 -4.64 9.40 1.17
C GLU A 43 -3.44 9.11 2.07
N GLU A 44 -3.69 8.68 3.32
CA GLU A 44 -2.63 8.36 4.27
C GLU A 44 -1.78 7.17 3.81
N ILE A 45 -2.41 6.13 3.24
CA ILE A 45 -1.71 4.98 2.64
C ILE A 45 -0.75 5.47 1.55
N HIS A 46 -1.23 6.28 0.60
CA HIS A 46 -0.42 6.79 -0.51
C HIS A 46 0.68 7.74 -0.02
N ARG A 47 0.37 8.67 0.88
CA ARG A 47 1.37 9.58 1.47
C ARG A 47 2.47 8.84 2.22
N THR A 48 2.15 7.69 2.83
CA THR A 48 3.11 6.88 3.56
C THR A 48 3.96 6.00 2.64
N LEU A 49 3.35 5.36 1.64
CA LEU A 49 4.02 4.33 0.83
C LEU A 49 4.66 4.88 -0.46
N ASP A 50 4.01 5.82 -1.15
CA ASP A 50 4.47 6.33 -2.45
C ASP A 50 5.90 6.89 -2.40
N PRO A 51 6.30 7.68 -1.37
CA PRO A 51 7.67 8.21 -1.32
C PRO A 51 8.73 7.10 -1.27
N TYR A 52 8.48 6.02 -0.53
CA TYR A 52 9.41 4.89 -0.46
C TYR A 52 9.38 4.07 -1.74
N VAL A 53 8.19 3.74 -2.24
CA VAL A 53 8.01 2.92 -3.45
C VAL A 53 8.62 3.60 -4.68
N ALA A 54 8.56 4.93 -4.77
CA ALA A 54 9.20 5.71 -5.84
C ALA A 54 10.73 5.60 -5.86
N THR A 55 11.36 5.19 -4.76
CA THR A 55 12.83 4.94 -4.71
C THR A 55 13.22 3.54 -5.14
N LEU A 56 12.26 2.62 -5.26
CA LEU A 56 12.53 1.22 -5.55
C LEU A 56 12.71 1.01 -7.06
N PRO A 57 13.62 0.11 -7.47
CA PRO A 57 13.68 -0.37 -8.85
C PRO A 57 12.33 -0.92 -9.33
N PRO A 58 11.93 -0.68 -10.60
CA PRO A 58 10.67 -1.16 -11.15
C PRO A 58 10.46 -2.67 -11.00
N GLU A 59 11.54 -3.46 -11.07
CA GLU A 59 11.50 -4.91 -10.93
C GLU A 59 11.14 -5.35 -9.51
N ILE A 60 11.58 -4.59 -8.49
CA ILE A 60 11.19 -4.81 -7.10
C ILE A 60 9.72 -4.44 -6.88
N VAL A 61 9.25 -3.35 -7.50
CA VAL A 61 7.82 -2.97 -7.45
C VAL A 61 6.95 -4.04 -8.12
N GLN A 62 7.36 -4.54 -9.28
CA GLN A 62 6.67 -5.62 -9.99
C GLN A 62 6.67 -6.91 -9.16
N MET A 63 7.76 -7.23 -8.49
CA MET A 63 7.83 -8.37 -7.56
C MET A 63 6.80 -8.22 -6.42
N GLN A 64 6.64 -7.03 -5.83
CA GLN A 64 5.60 -6.79 -4.81
C GLN A 64 4.20 -7.00 -5.37
N HIS A 65 3.92 -6.42 -6.55
CA HIS A 65 2.65 -6.62 -7.25
C HIS A 65 2.37 -8.12 -7.48
N ASP A 66 3.34 -8.87 -7.99
CA ASP A 66 3.21 -10.30 -8.24
C ASP A 66 2.99 -11.11 -6.95
N HIS A 67 3.69 -10.74 -5.87
CA HIS A 67 3.49 -11.37 -4.57
C HIS A 67 2.05 -11.20 -4.08
N TYR A 68 1.52 -9.98 -4.12
CA TYR A 68 0.19 -9.69 -3.59
C TYR A 68 -0.95 -10.11 -4.51
N LYS A 69 -0.79 -9.95 -5.84
CA LYS A 69 -1.82 -10.29 -6.84
C LYS A 69 -1.86 -11.77 -7.17
N HIS A 70 -0.69 -12.36 -7.40
CA HIS A 70 -0.56 -13.73 -7.91
C HIS A 70 -0.13 -14.72 -6.83
N ARG A 71 0.02 -14.27 -5.57
CA ARG A 71 0.43 -15.09 -4.42
C ARG A 71 1.79 -15.77 -4.60
N LYS A 72 2.66 -15.21 -5.47
CA LYS A 72 4.00 -15.74 -5.69
C LYS A 72 4.86 -15.50 -4.43
N PRO A 73 5.56 -16.51 -3.90
CA PRO A 73 6.43 -16.33 -2.75
C PRO A 73 7.67 -15.50 -3.12
N PHE A 74 8.16 -14.66 -2.20
CA PHE A 74 9.38 -13.86 -2.43
C PHE A 74 10.62 -14.71 -2.75
N GLY A 75 10.64 -15.96 -2.29
CA GLY A 75 11.73 -16.90 -2.55
C GLY A 75 11.99 -17.17 -4.03
N GLU A 76 10.99 -17.03 -4.89
CA GLU A 76 11.15 -17.19 -6.35
C GLU A 76 11.95 -16.05 -7.00
N TYR A 77 12.18 -14.95 -6.29
CA TYR A 77 12.86 -13.76 -6.82
C TYR A 77 14.26 -13.54 -6.24
N TYR A 78 14.63 -14.33 -5.23
CA TYR A 78 15.93 -14.22 -4.56
C TYR A 78 17.07 -14.45 -5.55
N ASN A 79 18.00 -13.48 -5.60
CA ASN A 79 19.14 -13.46 -6.51
C ASN A 79 18.78 -13.45 -8.01
N ILE A 80 17.51 -13.20 -8.34
CA ILE A 80 17.03 -13.00 -9.72
C ILE A 80 16.65 -11.52 -9.90
N VAL A 81 15.76 -11.01 -9.03
CA VAL A 81 15.35 -9.60 -9.04
C VAL A 81 16.34 -8.74 -8.26
N ALA A 82 16.76 -9.23 -7.09
CA ALA A 82 17.75 -8.57 -6.23
C ALA A 82 18.33 -9.59 -5.23
N PRO A 83 19.47 -9.25 -4.56
CA PRO A 83 19.98 -10.08 -3.47
C PRO A 83 18.93 -10.31 -2.38
N THR A 84 18.92 -11.49 -1.77
CA THR A 84 17.95 -11.85 -0.72
C THR A 84 17.86 -10.80 0.39
N ALA A 85 19.01 -10.27 0.83
CA ALA A 85 19.06 -9.25 1.88
C ALA A 85 18.31 -7.96 1.48
N VAL A 86 18.45 -7.53 0.22
CA VAL A 86 17.74 -6.34 -0.31
C VAL A 86 16.23 -6.59 -0.33
N ILE A 87 15.79 -7.76 -0.80
CA ILE A 87 14.35 -8.09 -0.82
C ILE A 87 13.77 -8.13 0.60
N GLN A 88 14.52 -8.69 1.56
CA GLN A 88 14.11 -8.71 2.96
C GLN A 88 14.05 -7.31 3.58
N GLU A 89 15.02 -6.43 3.28
CA GLU A 89 15.03 -5.05 3.72
C GLU A 89 13.81 -4.29 3.20
N VAL A 90 13.53 -4.38 1.90
CA VAL A 90 12.34 -3.78 1.29
C VAL A 90 11.05 -4.30 1.94
N ASN A 91 10.94 -5.61 2.13
CA ASN A 91 9.77 -6.21 2.77
C ASN A 91 9.60 -5.74 4.22
N ASN A 92 10.68 -5.60 4.96
CA ASN A 92 10.64 -5.12 6.35
C ASN A 92 10.23 -3.66 6.41
N GLU A 93 10.76 -2.83 5.52
CA GLU A 93 10.44 -1.40 5.46
C GLU A 93 8.99 -1.15 5.05
N LEU A 94 8.50 -1.85 4.02
CA LEU A 94 7.08 -1.81 3.64
C LEU A 94 6.17 -2.26 4.80
N ASN A 95 6.55 -3.31 5.54
CA ASN A 95 5.80 -3.74 6.71
C ASN A 95 5.83 -2.72 7.85
N ARG A 96 6.93 -1.98 8.01
CA ARG A 96 7.08 -0.92 9.01
C ARG A 96 6.19 0.26 8.67
N LEU A 97 6.26 0.73 7.43
CA LEU A 97 5.43 1.82 6.89
C LEU A 97 3.94 1.48 6.95
N ALA A 98 3.56 0.27 6.53
CA ALA A 98 2.16 -0.15 6.59
C ALA A 98 1.60 -0.21 8.02
N LYS A 99 2.45 -0.43 9.03
CA LYS A 99 2.04 -0.41 10.44
C LYS A 99 1.91 1.00 11.01
N SER A 100 2.59 2.00 10.45
CA SER A 100 2.52 3.38 10.95
C SER A 100 1.33 4.16 10.41
N ILE A 101 0.63 3.64 9.40
CA ILE A 101 -0.55 4.27 8.81
C ILE A 101 -1.64 4.41 9.86
N GLU A 102 -2.03 5.65 10.13
CA GLU A 102 -3.14 5.96 11.01
C GLU A 102 -4.47 5.53 10.36
N GLN A 103 -5.29 4.81 11.13
CA GLN A 103 -6.57 4.30 10.66
C GLN A 103 -7.71 4.93 11.47
N PRO A 104 -8.87 5.20 10.84
CA PRO A 104 -10.09 5.57 11.57
C PRO A 104 -10.42 4.53 12.66
N GLU A 105 -10.87 4.98 13.84
CA GLU A 105 -11.22 4.11 14.98
C GLU A 105 -12.19 2.98 14.60
N ARG A 106 -13.14 3.27 13.71
CA ARG A 106 -14.08 2.28 13.17
C ARG A 106 -13.38 1.11 12.47
N ILE A 107 -12.28 1.37 11.77
CA ILE A 107 -11.52 0.35 11.04
C ILE A 107 -10.62 -0.42 12.00
N LYS A 108 -10.11 0.23 13.05
CA LYS A 108 -9.34 -0.42 14.13
C LYS A 108 -10.16 -1.48 14.88
N GLN A 109 -11.45 -1.25 15.08
CA GLN A 109 -12.33 -2.18 15.83
C GLN A 109 -12.67 -3.48 15.10
N VAL A 110 -12.43 -3.56 13.79
CA VAL A 110 -12.80 -4.72 12.94
C VAL A 110 -11.55 -5.50 12.48
N SER A 111 -10.36 -5.09 12.92
CA SER A 111 -9.06 -5.68 12.49
C SER A 111 -8.38 -6.45 13.60
#